data_AF-A0A7S4LG24-F1
#
_entry.id   AF-A0A7S4LG24-F1
#
_cell.length_a   1.000
_cell.length_b   1.000
_cell.length_c   1.000
_cell.angle_alpha   90.00
_cell.angle_beta   90.00
_cell.angle_gamma   90.00
#
_symmetry.space_group_name_H-M   'P 1'
#
loop_
_entity.id
_entity.type
_entity.pdbx_description
1 polymer ?
#
loop_
_entity_poly.entity_id
_entity_poly.type
_entity_poly.pdbx_seq_one_letter_code
_entity_poly.pdbx_strand_id
1 'polypeptide(L)'
;DDYCAHGQEVFPAWHRAYLVEFETALRKADRSNGGDGAIALPYWDWVASPELPRVLQEQLAELPRGMFKEDPDANSARSQLAGLGLGGRHSTRRIAANLRASGLPGQVDSCMMVPEHWLHASTRWGRGSSLESPHNSVHVALGWPMTSVAVAAFDPAFWLHHCNVDRIYEGYLQVEPDSADEFRAVQERLSAERGEPNRFMQPLEPFKHPTSGLPFMPGDCFTTEPLGYRYDVLPHRPPPRMSVAPSLCLFMGIDALALQRKSYMVYVFVLPSVAAAEEWAPPGDDPEAWLAAPTFAGAAAVFGGKGSECGNCQTRPPYNVFVDVTEALAKAGVTRFEAEVRVAVVDE
;
A
#
# COMPACT_ATOMS: atom_id res chain seq x y z
N ASP A 1 -1.92 -10.86 19.07
CA ASP A 1 -1.69 -11.59 17.81
C ASP A 1 -1.63 -10.63 16.63
N ASP A 2 -0.64 -10.82 15.77
CA ASP A 2 -0.44 -10.03 14.56
C ASP A 2 -0.95 -10.79 13.34
N TYR A 3 -2.18 -10.49 12.93
CA TYR A 3 -2.85 -11.22 11.86
C TYR A 3 -2.54 -10.69 10.45
N CYS A 4 -2.19 -9.42 10.28
CA CYS A 4 -2.07 -8.80 8.96
C CYS A 4 -0.92 -9.40 8.12
N ALA A 5 -1.24 -9.85 6.90
CA ALA A 5 -0.27 -10.32 5.94
C ALA A 5 0.26 -9.17 5.06
N HIS A 6 1.55 -8.85 5.19
CA HIS A 6 2.27 -7.87 4.37
C HIS A 6 3.58 -8.50 3.88
N GLY A 7 4.01 -8.21 2.65
CA GLY A 7 5.19 -8.82 2.05
C GLY A 7 5.05 -10.34 1.87
N GLN A 8 3.83 -10.83 1.69
CA GLN A 8 3.49 -12.23 1.48
C GLN A 8 2.42 -12.37 0.40
N GLU A 9 2.44 -13.47 -0.35
CA GLU A 9 1.56 -13.70 -1.51
C GLU A 9 0.06 -13.75 -1.15
N VAL A 10 -0.27 -13.97 0.13
CA VAL A 10 -1.64 -13.91 0.65
C VAL A 10 -2.11 -12.49 1.01
N PHE A 11 -1.29 -11.46 0.79
CA PHE A 11 -1.63 -10.05 1.09
C PHE A 11 -3.02 -9.65 0.53
N PRO A 12 -3.36 -9.88 -0.75
CA PRO A 12 -4.66 -9.49 -1.28
C PRO A 12 -5.79 -10.30 -0.63
N ALA A 13 -5.59 -11.61 -0.47
CA ALA A 13 -6.58 -12.52 0.09
C ALA A 13 -6.91 -12.20 1.57
N TRP A 14 -5.89 -11.89 2.37
CA TRP A 14 -6.08 -11.54 3.78
C TRP A 14 -6.85 -10.22 3.93
N HIS A 15 -6.49 -9.20 3.15
CA HIS A 15 -7.21 -7.92 3.18
C HIS A 15 -8.62 -8.03 2.60
N ARG A 16 -8.86 -8.87 1.58
CA ARG A 16 -10.21 -9.21 1.09
C ARG A 16 -11.08 -9.80 2.20
N ALA A 17 -10.57 -10.79 2.92
CA ALA A 17 -11.29 -11.37 4.06
C ALA A 17 -11.56 -10.33 5.17
N TYR A 18 -10.60 -9.41 5.40
CA TYR A 18 -10.77 -8.33 6.38
C TYR A 18 -11.89 -7.35 5.99
N LEU A 19 -11.98 -6.99 4.71
CA LEU A 19 -13.05 -6.16 4.18
C LEU A 19 -14.42 -6.84 4.34
N VAL A 20 -14.52 -8.13 4.04
CA VAL A 20 -15.77 -8.91 4.19
C VAL A 20 -16.25 -8.93 5.63
N GLU A 21 -15.35 -9.15 6.60
CA GLU A 21 -15.69 -9.13 8.02
C GLU A 21 -16.16 -7.73 8.46
N PHE A 22 -15.46 -6.68 8.04
CA PHE A 22 -15.83 -5.30 8.40
C PHE A 22 -17.15 -4.88 7.77
N GLU A 23 -17.38 -5.17 6.49
CA GLU A 23 -18.65 -4.89 5.83
C GLU A 23 -19.81 -5.68 6.48
N THR A 24 -19.58 -6.92 6.89
CA THR A 24 -20.56 -7.72 7.66
C THR A 24 -20.92 -7.04 8.98
N ALA A 25 -19.92 -6.52 9.71
CA ALA A 25 -20.13 -5.77 10.94
C ALA A 25 -20.88 -4.45 10.68
N LEU A 26 -20.56 -3.71 9.60
CA LEU A 26 -21.29 -2.50 9.20
C LEU A 26 -22.75 -2.77 8.90
N ARG A 27 -23.07 -3.82 8.13
CA ARG A 27 -24.45 -4.22 7.84
C ARG A 27 -25.22 -4.58 9.10
N LYS A 28 -24.57 -5.20 10.09
CA LYS A 28 -25.17 -5.47 11.41
C LYS A 28 -25.43 -4.19 12.20
N ALA A 29 -24.50 -3.24 12.17
CA ALA A 29 -24.64 -1.94 12.83
C ALA A 29 -25.77 -1.12 12.20
N ASP A 30 -25.85 -1.07 10.87
CA ASP A 30 -26.92 -0.39 10.13
C ASP A 30 -28.31 -0.92 10.51
N ARG A 31 -28.50 -2.25 10.52
CA ARG A 31 -29.75 -2.86 10.99
C ARG A 31 -30.07 -2.52 12.45
N SER A 32 -29.05 -2.49 13.32
CA SER A 32 -29.23 -2.12 14.74
C SER A 32 -29.66 -0.66 14.90
N ASN A 33 -29.29 0.21 13.95
CA ASN A 33 -29.66 1.61 13.90
C ASN A 33 -30.98 1.87 13.16
N GLY A 34 -31.72 0.82 12.77
CA GLY A 34 -33.00 0.93 12.07
C GLY A 34 -32.90 1.03 10.53
N GLY A 35 -31.70 0.85 9.98
CA GLY A 35 -31.48 0.68 8.55
C GLY A 35 -31.90 -0.71 8.05
N ASP A 36 -31.86 -0.90 6.73
CA ASP A 36 -32.22 -2.15 6.06
C ASP A 36 -31.05 -3.14 5.93
N GLY A 37 -29.83 -2.72 6.30
CA GLY A 37 -28.61 -3.49 6.16
C GLY A 37 -28.05 -3.51 4.74
N ALA A 38 -28.54 -2.64 3.85
CA ALA A 38 -28.07 -2.50 2.46
C ALA A 38 -26.87 -1.54 2.33
N ILE A 39 -26.13 -1.31 3.42
CA ILE A 39 -24.86 -0.57 3.40
C ILE A 39 -23.75 -1.43 2.79
N ALA A 40 -22.91 -0.80 1.98
CA ALA A 40 -21.70 -1.37 1.42
C ALA A 40 -20.51 -0.41 1.58
N LEU A 41 -19.30 -0.97 1.58
CA LEU A 41 -18.08 -0.16 1.65
C LEU A 41 -17.78 0.49 0.28
N PRO A 42 -17.68 1.83 0.19
CA PRO A 42 -17.22 2.47 -1.04
C PRO A 42 -15.70 2.32 -1.19
N TYR A 43 -15.22 2.27 -2.44
CA TYR A 43 -13.80 2.38 -2.73
C TYR A 43 -13.40 3.84 -2.99
N TRP A 44 -12.17 4.20 -2.64
CA TRP A 44 -11.57 5.48 -3.04
C TRP A 44 -10.65 5.27 -4.24
N ASP A 45 -11.09 5.73 -5.42
CA ASP A 45 -10.30 5.66 -6.65
C ASP A 45 -9.19 6.72 -6.67
N TRP A 46 -8.12 6.48 -5.91
CA TRP A 46 -6.95 7.35 -5.85
C TRP A 46 -6.12 7.36 -7.16
N VAL A 47 -6.44 6.50 -8.15
CA VAL A 47 -5.84 6.56 -9.49
C VAL A 47 -6.48 7.68 -10.29
N ALA A 48 -7.82 7.73 -10.31
CA ALA A 48 -8.58 8.73 -11.04
C ALA A 48 -8.73 10.06 -10.28
N SER A 49 -8.80 10.01 -8.95
CA SER A 49 -9.06 11.16 -8.08
C SER A 49 -8.20 11.06 -6.81
N PRO A 50 -6.96 11.58 -6.85
CA PRO A 50 -6.03 11.52 -5.73
C PRO A 50 -6.44 12.44 -4.55
N GLU A 51 -7.53 13.20 -4.68
CA GLU A 51 -8.07 13.99 -3.58
C GLU A 51 -8.72 13.07 -2.52
N LEU A 52 -8.49 13.36 -1.24
CA LEU A 52 -9.14 12.64 -0.15
C LEU A 52 -10.67 12.70 -0.30
N PRO A 53 -11.43 11.60 -0.17
CA PRO A 53 -12.89 11.63 -0.30
C PRO A 53 -13.57 12.67 0.60
N ARG A 54 -14.56 13.39 0.06
CA ARG A 54 -15.26 14.48 0.78
C ARG A 54 -15.80 14.04 2.14
N VAL A 55 -16.34 12.81 2.25
CA VAL A 55 -16.82 12.25 3.52
C VAL A 55 -15.73 12.20 4.59
N LEU A 56 -14.48 11.90 4.19
CA LEU A 56 -13.32 11.89 5.08
C LEU A 56 -12.83 13.30 5.42
N GLN A 57 -13.07 14.28 4.54
CA GLN A 57 -12.72 15.68 4.77
C GLN A 57 -13.74 16.40 5.68
N GLU A 58 -15.03 16.12 5.54
CA GLU A 58 -16.09 16.90 6.16
C GLU A 58 -16.68 16.21 7.40
N GLN A 59 -16.91 14.89 7.34
CA GLN A 59 -17.61 14.16 8.41
C GLN A 59 -16.65 13.41 9.33
N LEU A 60 -15.46 13.08 8.83
CA LEU A 60 -14.43 12.33 9.54
C LEU A 60 -13.09 13.08 9.48
N ALA A 61 -13.12 14.41 9.52
CA ALA A 61 -11.92 15.25 9.53
C ALA A 61 -11.01 14.92 10.73
N GLU A 62 -11.65 14.76 11.89
CA GLU A 62 -11.02 14.25 13.11
C GLU A 62 -11.41 12.79 13.33
N LEU A 63 -10.48 11.99 13.84
CA LEU A 63 -10.77 10.61 14.20
C LEU A 63 -11.73 10.57 15.41
N PRO A 64 -12.82 9.79 15.35
CA PRO A 64 -13.75 9.65 16.46
C PRO A 64 -13.06 9.34 17.79
N ARG A 65 -13.50 10.02 18.87
CA ARG A 65 -12.97 9.78 20.22
C ARG A 65 -13.22 8.34 20.64
N GLY A 66 -12.22 7.72 21.27
CA GLY A 66 -12.32 6.33 21.75
C GLY A 66 -12.04 5.24 20.70
N MET A 67 -11.66 5.60 19.47
CA MET A 67 -11.17 4.61 18.48
C MET A 67 -9.86 3.97 18.90
N PHE A 68 -8.95 4.74 19.50
CA PHE A 68 -7.73 4.21 20.10
C PHE A 68 -8.03 3.86 21.55
N LYS A 69 -7.63 2.65 21.97
CA LYS A 69 -7.59 2.33 23.39
C LYS A 69 -6.67 3.36 24.07
N GLU A 70 -7.14 3.98 25.15
CA GLU A 70 -6.28 4.83 25.97
C GLU A 70 -5.19 3.94 26.57
N ASP A 71 -4.06 3.89 25.88
CA ASP A 71 -2.84 3.25 26.36
C ASP A 71 -1.93 4.37 26.91
N PRO A 72 -1.61 4.38 28.21
CA PRO A 72 -0.71 5.35 28.82
C PRO A 72 0.64 5.49 28.09
N ASP A 73 1.14 4.41 27.47
CA ASP A 73 2.40 4.39 26.74
C ASP A 73 2.22 4.80 25.26
N ALA A 74 1.10 4.45 24.60
CA ALA A 74 0.80 4.93 23.24
C ALA A 74 0.43 6.43 23.22
N ASN A 75 -0.12 6.94 24.31
CA ASN A 75 -0.30 8.37 24.54
C ASN A 75 1.05 9.11 24.56
N SER A 76 2.17 8.47 24.91
CA SER A 76 3.49 9.12 24.82
C SER A 76 3.91 9.33 23.37
N ALA A 77 3.72 8.35 22.48
CA ALA A 77 4.03 8.47 21.07
C ALA A 77 3.10 9.47 20.37
N ARG A 78 1.79 9.40 20.63
CA ARG A 78 0.81 10.37 20.12
C ARG A 78 1.07 11.79 20.67
N SER A 79 1.42 11.95 21.94
CA SER A 79 1.75 13.24 22.58
C SER A 79 3.06 13.83 22.06
N GLN A 80 4.09 12.99 21.87
CA GLN A 80 5.38 13.39 21.31
C GLN A 80 5.27 13.74 19.82
N LEU A 81 4.51 12.97 19.03
CA LEU A 81 4.24 13.25 17.60
C LEU A 81 3.30 14.45 17.44
N ALA A 82 2.27 14.60 18.28
CA ALA A 82 1.39 15.76 18.27
C ALA A 82 2.14 17.05 18.65
N GLY A 83 3.11 16.99 19.56
CA GLY A 83 3.99 18.11 19.90
C GLY A 83 4.89 18.57 18.74
N LEU A 84 5.07 17.73 17.72
CA LEU A 84 5.83 17.99 16.49
C LEU A 84 4.95 18.24 15.26
N GLY A 85 3.61 18.24 15.40
CA GLY A 85 2.68 18.39 14.27
C GLY A 85 2.45 17.13 13.43
N LEU A 86 2.93 15.97 13.88
CA LEU A 86 2.87 14.66 13.19
C LEU A 86 1.83 13.71 13.79
N GLY A 87 0.90 14.22 14.61
CA GLY A 87 -0.04 13.42 15.39
C GLY A 87 -1.38 13.12 14.72
N GLY A 88 -1.51 13.33 13.41
CA GLY A 88 -2.76 13.19 12.67
C GLY A 88 -2.56 13.13 11.16
N ARG A 89 -3.66 12.91 10.43
CA ARG A 89 -3.63 12.88 8.96
C ARG A 89 -2.97 14.14 8.42
N HIS A 90 -2.20 13.98 7.34
CA HIS A 90 -1.66 15.09 6.58
C HIS A 90 -2.77 16.00 6.05
N SER A 91 -2.41 17.24 5.73
CA SER A 91 -3.35 18.16 5.08
C SER A 91 -3.87 17.55 3.76
N THR A 92 -5.12 17.84 3.37
CA THR A 92 -5.68 17.32 2.11
C THR A 92 -4.84 17.68 0.90
N ARG A 93 -4.19 18.86 0.93
CA ARG A 93 -3.22 19.32 -0.07
C ARG A 93 -1.97 18.43 -0.09
N ARG A 94 -1.35 18.17 1.07
CA ARG A 94 -0.16 17.30 1.18
C ARG A 94 -0.47 15.88 0.73
N ILE A 95 -1.62 15.32 1.14
CA ILE A 95 -2.08 14.00 0.72
C ILE A 95 -2.15 13.93 -0.80
N ALA A 96 -2.90 14.84 -1.43
CA ALA A 96 -3.05 14.86 -2.89
C ALA A 96 -1.69 15.04 -3.61
N ALA A 97 -0.79 15.85 -3.04
CA ALA A 97 0.54 16.07 -3.60
C ALA A 97 1.42 14.81 -3.51
N ASN A 98 1.45 14.14 -2.36
CA ASN A 98 2.17 12.88 -2.15
C ASN A 98 1.64 11.77 -3.07
N LEU A 99 0.32 11.63 -3.20
CA LEU A 99 -0.30 10.62 -4.08
C LEU A 99 0.06 10.85 -5.56
N ARG A 100 0.08 12.11 -6.01
CA ARG A 100 0.54 12.46 -7.36
C ARG A 100 2.03 12.17 -7.54
N ALA A 101 2.84 12.49 -6.54
CA ALA A 101 4.28 12.29 -6.54
C ALA A 101 4.70 10.82 -6.55
N SER A 102 3.87 9.92 -6.00
CA SER A 102 4.09 8.48 -6.03
C SER A 102 3.87 7.85 -7.42
N GLY A 103 3.28 8.57 -8.39
CA GLY A 103 3.05 8.01 -9.74
C GLY A 103 2.09 6.82 -9.75
N LEU A 104 1.04 6.88 -8.92
CA LEU A 104 0.08 5.80 -8.69
C LEU A 104 -0.52 5.17 -9.96
N PRO A 105 -0.93 5.93 -11.00
CA PRO A 105 -1.41 5.33 -12.24
C PRO A 105 -0.38 4.40 -12.89
N GLY A 106 0.90 4.81 -12.94
CA GLY A 106 1.97 3.98 -13.50
C GLY A 106 2.26 2.73 -12.67
N GLN A 107 2.17 2.83 -11.34
CA GLN A 107 2.31 1.68 -10.45
C GLN A 107 1.18 0.65 -10.67
N VAL A 108 -0.07 1.12 -10.82
CA VAL A 108 -1.23 0.26 -11.08
C VAL A 108 -1.17 -0.36 -12.47
N ASP A 109 -0.85 0.43 -13.50
CA ASP A 109 -0.65 -0.08 -14.86
C ASP A 109 0.40 -1.19 -14.88
N SER A 110 1.50 -1.00 -14.16
CA SER A 110 2.56 -1.99 -14.09
C SER A 110 2.10 -3.25 -13.35
N CYS A 111 1.37 -3.12 -12.23
CA CYS A 111 0.95 -4.29 -11.47
C CYS A 111 -0.13 -5.11 -12.17
N MET A 112 -0.97 -4.47 -12.98
CA MET A 112 -1.98 -5.12 -13.82
C MET A 112 -1.38 -5.86 -15.03
N MET A 113 -0.09 -5.67 -15.30
CA MET A 113 0.62 -6.32 -16.41
C MET A 113 1.48 -7.51 -16.00
N VAL A 114 1.63 -7.75 -14.69
CA VAL A 114 2.36 -8.91 -14.16
C VAL A 114 1.59 -10.19 -14.49
N PRO A 115 2.21 -11.24 -15.05
CA PRO A 115 1.48 -12.46 -15.40
C PRO A 115 1.25 -13.40 -14.21
N GLU A 116 2.17 -13.44 -13.24
CA GLU A 116 2.08 -14.39 -12.12
C GLU A 116 1.54 -13.76 -10.83
N HIS A 117 0.62 -14.46 -10.17
CA HIS A 117 -0.10 -13.94 -8.99
C HIS A 117 0.85 -13.63 -7.84
N TRP A 118 1.81 -14.49 -7.54
CA TRP A 118 2.74 -14.27 -6.43
C TRP A 118 3.62 -13.02 -6.58
N LEU A 119 3.91 -12.60 -7.82
CA LEU A 119 4.61 -11.34 -8.12
C LEU A 119 3.67 -10.15 -8.04
N HIS A 120 2.44 -10.29 -8.53
CA HIS A 120 1.40 -9.27 -8.42
C HIS A 120 1.02 -9.02 -6.95
N ALA A 121 0.89 -10.05 -6.13
CA ALA A 121 0.26 -9.98 -4.83
C ALA A 121 1.06 -9.20 -3.78
N SER A 122 2.41 -9.25 -3.82
CA SER A 122 3.21 -8.72 -2.71
C SER A 122 4.60 -8.22 -3.10
N THR A 123 5.14 -7.32 -2.28
CA THR A 123 6.50 -6.76 -2.43
C THR A 123 7.63 -7.75 -2.15
N ARG A 124 7.32 -8.99 -1.71
CA ARG A 124 8.32 -9.98 -1.28
C ARG A 124 9.43 -10.21 -2.29
N TRP A 125 9.08 -10.20 -3.58
CA TRP A 125 9.98 -10.63 -4.64
C TRP A 125 10.70 -9.47 -5.33
N GLY A 126 10.38 -8.22 -4.97
CA GLY A 126 11.17 -7.03 -5.29
C GLY A 126 11.45 -6.78 -6.79
N ARG A 127 10.70 -7.43 -7.70
CA ARG A 127 10.85 -7.26 -9.16
C ARG A 127 10.03 -6.11 -9.74
N GLY A 128 9.39 -5.37 -8.84
CA GLY A 128 8.58 -4.19 -9.12
C GLY A 128 7.24 -4.53 -9.72
N SER A 129 6.23 -3.74 -9.31
CA SER A 129 4.85 -3.82 -9.78
C SER A 129 3.96 -4.80 -9.01
N SER A 130 4.13 -4.97 -7.70
CA SER A 130 3.09 -5.63 -6.91
C SER A 130 1.97 -4.65 -6.58
N LEU A 131 0.78 -5.18 -6.32
CA LEU A 131 -0.38 -4.48 -5.76
C LEU A 131 -0.07 -3.81 -4.42
N GLU A 132 0.82 -4.41 -3.62
CA GLU A 132 1.24 -3.89 -2.32
C GLU A 132 2.06 -2.58 -2.47
N SER A 133 2.73 -2.33 -3.60
CA SER A 133 3.49 -1.09 -3.83
C SER A 133 2.62 0.19 -3.86
N PRO A 134 1.58 0.30 -4.70
CA PRO A 134 0.71 1.46 -4.67
C PRO A 134 -0.12 1.53 -3.38
N HIS A 135 -0.45 0.38 -2.77
CA HIS A 135 -1.02 0.32 -1.42
C HIS A 135 -0.14 1.05 -0.38
N ASN A 136 1.15 0.70 -0.31
CA ASN A 136 2.10 1.32 0.62
C ASN A 136 2.20 2.83 0.38
N SER A 137 2.17 3.24 -0.89
CA SER A 137 2.24 4.65 -1.29
C SER A 137 1.06 5.45 -0.72
N VAL A 138 -0.16 4.91 -0.77
CA VAL A 138 -1.33 5.58 -0.20
C VAL A 138 -1.24 5.62 1.32
N HIS A 139 -0.87 4.51 1.98
CA HIS A 139 -0.70 4.48 3.44
C HIS A 139 0.22 5.58 3.96
N VAL A 140 1.40 5.73 3.34
CA VAL A 140 2.39 6.72 3.77
C VAL A 140 1.97 8.14 3.36
N ALA A 141 1.31 8.31 2.23
CA ALA A 141 0.82 9.61 1.79
C ALA A 141 -0.21 10.24 2.75
N LEU A 142 -0.95 9.44 3.52
CA LEU A 142 -1.96 9.93 4.46
C LEU A 142 -1.39 10.46 5.79
N GLY A 143 -0.15 10.08 6.14
CA GLY A 143 0.40 10.38 7.46
C GLY A 143 -0.19 9.50 8.57
N TRP A 144 0.15 9.79 9.83
CA TRP A 144 -0.36 9.04 10.97
C TRP A 144 -1.90 9.15 11.10
N PRO A 145 -2.64 8.07 11.43
CA PRO A 145 -2.17 6.73 11.80
C PRO A 145 -1.97 5.79 10.61
N MET A 146 -2.28 6.21 9.38
CA MET A 146 -2.19 5.37 8.18
C MET A 146 -0.77 4.92 7.86
N THR A 147 0.24 5.65 8.33
CA THR A 147 1.67 5.27 8.24
C THR A 147 2.05 4.11 9.17
N SER A 148 1.20 3.69 10.12
CA SER A 148 1.54 2.65 11.09
C SER A 148 0.69 1.40 10.91
N VAL A 149 1.29 0.27 10.54
CA VAL A 149 0.60 -1.03 10.40
C VAL A 149 -0.10 -1.48 11.69
N ALA A 150 0.35 -1.01 12.86
CA ALA A 150 -0.28 -1.33 14.14
C ALA A 150 -1.65 -0.66 14.31
N VAL A 151 -1.84 0.52 13.72
CA VAL A 151 -2.99 1.39 14.01
C VAL A 151 -3.70 1.98 12.79
N ALA A 152 -3.23 1.71 11.56
CA ALA A 152 -3.79 2.25 10.33
C ALA A 152 -5.28 1.89 10.17
N ALA A 153 -5.68 0.67 10.54
CA ALA A 153 -7.07 0.21 10.42
C ALA A 153 -8.08 0.98 11.29
N PHE A 154 -7.60 1.79 12.25
CA PHE A 154 -8.46 2.69 13.02
C PHE A 154 -8.82 3.98 12.25
N ASP A 155 -8.12 4.32 11.17
CA ASP A 155 -8.55 5.43 10.31
C ASP A 155 -9.64 4.95 9.33
N PRO A 156 -10.81 5.61 9.24
CA PRO A 156 -11.81 5.28 8.24
C PRO A 156 -11.30 5.26 6.79
N ALA A 157 -10.26 6.05 6.48
CA ALA A 157 -9.63 6.05 5.17
C ALA A 157 -9.04 4.68 4.77
N PHE A 158 -8.63 3.87 5.76
CA PHE A 158 -8.13 2.50 5.55
C PHE A 158 -9.11 1.67 4.73
N TRP A 159 -10.39 1.68 5.11
CA TRP A 159 -11.40 0.83 4.49
C TRP A 159 -11.66 1.24 3.04
N LEU A 160 -11.78 2.54 2.77
CA LEU A 160 -11.97 3.06 1.42
C LEU A 160 -10.74 2.79 0.53
N HIS A 161 -9.55 2.93 1.10
CA HIS A 161 -8.29 2.61 0.43
C HIS A 161 -8.22 1.12 0.06
N HIS A 162 -8.41 0.24 1.03
CA HIS A 162 -8.34 -1.21 0.82
C HIS A 162 -9.46 -1.73 -0.09
N CYS A 163 -10.64 -1.11 -0.11
CA CYS A 163 -11.66 -1.42 -1.11
C CYS A 163 -11.18 -1.12 -2.54
N ASN A 164 -10.34 -0.09 -2.76
CA ASN A 164 -9.75 0.14 -4.08
C ASN A 164 -8.60 -0.81 -4.39
N VAL A 165 -7.83 -1.22 -3.38
CA VAL A 165 -6.80 -2.28 -3.52
C VAL A 165 -7.47 -3.60 -3.93
N ASP A 166 -8.56 -3.98 -3.26
CA ASP A 166 -9.33 -5.18 -3.57
C ASP A 166 -10.01 -5.12 -4.95
N ARG A 167 -10.47 -3.93 -5.34
CA ARG A 167 -10.99 -3.65 -6.68
C ARG A 167 -9.94 -3.83 -7.78
N ILE A 168 -8.70 -3.39 -7.55
CA ILE A 168 -7.59 -3.61 -8.48
C ILE A 168 -7.25 -5.10 -8.56
N TYR A 169 -7.21 -5.79 -7.42
CA TYR A 169 -7.01 -7.23 -7.39
C TYR A 169 -8.11 -7.98 -8.14
N GLU A 170 -9.37 -7.59 -8.00
CA GLU A 170 -10.47 -8.18 -8.77
C GLU A 170 -10.30 -7.95 -10.26
N GLY A 171 -9.92 -6.73 -10.68
CA GLY A 171 -9.61 -6.44 -12.07
C GLY A 171 -8.47 -7.32 -12.62
N TYR A 172 -7.44 -7.58 -11.81
CA TYR A 172 -6.34 -8.47 -12.17
C TYR A 172 -6.81 -9.92 -12.37
N LEU A 173 -7.65 -10.44 -11.47
CA LEU A 173 -8.16 -11.82 -11.55
C LEU A 173 -9.04 -12.07 -12.78
N GLN A 174 -9.75 -11.05 -13.27
CA GLN A 174 -10.52 -11.15 -14.52
C GLN A 174 -9.63 -11.31 -15.77
N VAL A 175 -8.37 -10.90 -15.67
CA VAL A 175 -7.39 -10.97 -16.74
C VAL A 175 -6.56 -12.24 -16.65
N GLU A 176 -6.16 -12.63 -15.44
CA GLU A 176 -5.32 -13.80 -15.17
C GLU A 176 -6.14 -14.87 -14.41
N PRO A 177 -7.11 -15.54 -15.07
CA PRO A 177 -8.11 -16.40 -14.40
C PRO A 177 -7.54 -17.70 -13.81
N ASP A 178 -6.32 -18.07 -14.17
CA ASP A 178 -5.59 -19.23 -13.63
C ASP A 178 -4.79 -18.92 -12.35
N SER A 179 -4.85 -17.67 -11.86
CA SER A 179 -4.14 -17.20 -10.67
C SER A 179 -4.28 -18.12 -9.44
N ALA A 180 -5.45 -18.75 -9.24
CA ALA A 180 -5.68 -19.63 -8.10
C ALA A 180 -4.84 -20.92 -8.16
N ASP A 181 -4.80 -21.55 -9.33
CA ASP A 181 -4.05 -22.78 -9.55
C ASP A 181 -2.53 -22.49 -9.63
N GLU A 182 -2.16 -21.36 -10.23
CA GLU A 182 -0.79 -20.84 -10.25
C GLU A 182 -0.27 -20.61 -8.83
N PHE A 183 -1.02 -19.88 -8.01
CA PHE A 183 -0.65 -19.59 -6.63
C PHE A 183 -0.51 -20.88 -5.80
N ARG A 184 -1.44 -21.83 -5.95
CA ARG A 184 -1.36 -23.15 -5.30
C ARG A 184 -0.06 -23.87 -5.66
N ALA A 185 0.23 -23.98 -6.95
CA ALA A 185 1.42 -24.67 -7.45
C ALA A 185 2.72 -24.02 -6.95
N VAL A 186 2.79 -22.68 -6.93
CA VAL A 186 3.94 -21.95 -6.41
C VAL A 186 4.14 -22.20 -4.91
N GLN A 187 3.07 -22.19 -4.11
CA GLN A 187 3.21 -22.45 -2.67
C GLN A 187 3.61 -23.90 -2.37
N GLU A 188 3.10 -24.87 -3.14
CA GLU A 188 3.56 -26.26 -3.06
C GLU A 188 5.06 -26.38 -3.38
N ARG A 189 5.51 -25.74 -4.45
CA ARG A 189 6.93 -25.71 -4.85
C ARG A 189 7.81 -25.05 -3.80
N LEU A 190 7.43 -23.87 -3.28
CA LEU A 190 8.19 -23.18 -2.24
C LEU A 190 8.27 -24.01 -0.96
N SER A 191 7.19 -24.70 -0.61
CA SER A 191 7.18 -25.61 0.55
C SER A 191 8.12 -26.80 0.34
N ALA A 192 8.09 -27.43 -0.84
CA ALA A 192 8.96 -28.57 -1.15
C ALA A 192 10.45 -28.19 -1.29
N GLU A 193 10.76 -27.09 -1.97
CA GLU A 193 12.14 -26.69 -2.30
C GLU A 193 12.82 -25.91 -1.18
N ARG A 194 12.07 -25.12 -0.41
CA ARG A 194 12.61 -24.18 0.58
C ARG A 194 12.13 -24.44 2.01
N GLY A 195 11.26 -25.42 2.21
CA GLY A 195 10.68 -25.71 3.53
C GLY A 195 9.76 -24.60 4.04
N GLU A 196 9.27 -23.73 3.15
CA GLU A 196 8.40 -22.63 3.55
C GLU A 196 7.00 -23.15 3.93
N PRO A 197 6.30 -22.48 4.86
CA PRO A 197 4.89 -22.79 5.09
C PRO A 197 4.08 -22.54 3.82
N ASN A 198 3.27 -23.53 3.41
CA ASN A 198 2.37 -23.40 2.28
C ASN A 198 1.21 -22.47 2.67
N ARG A 199 1.30 -21.21 2.28
CA ARG A 199 0.32 -20.18 2.68
C ARG A 199 -1.03 -20.36 2.00
N PHE A 200 -1.10 -21.05 0.85
CA PHE A 200 -2.36 -21.38 0.18
C PHE A 200 -3.23 -22.30 1.04
N MET A 201 -2.60 -23.16 1.84
CA MET A 201 -3.25 -24.16 2.70
C MET A 201 -3.43 -23.70 4.14
N GLN A 202 -3.10 -22.45 4.47
CA GLN A 202 -3.26 -21.89 5.80
C GLN A 202 -4.50 -21.00 5.88
N PRO A 203 -5.27 -21.05 6.98
CA PRO A 203 -6.40 -20.17 7.15
C PRO A 203 -5.95 -18.71 7.25
N LEU A 204 -6.78 -17.82 6.70
CA LEU A 204 -6.66 -16.38 6.83
C LEU A 204 -7.16 -15.96 8.21
N GLU A 205 -6.41 -16.32 9.25
CA GLU A 205 -6.76 -15.96 10.63
C GLU A 205 -6.90 -14.44 10.79
N PRO A 206 -7.88 -13.96 11.61
CA PRO A 206 -8.80 -14.73 12.45
C PRO A 206 -10.16 -15.01 11.78
N PHE A 207 -10.23 -14.93 10.44
CA PHE A 207 -11.51 -14.84 9.74
C PHE A 207 -12.18 -16.19 9.53
N LYS A 208 -13.52 -16.16 9.54
CA LYS A 208 -14.36 -17.27 9.12
C LYS A 208 -15.08 -16.89 7.85
N HIS A 209 -15.25 -17.85 6.95
CA HIS A 209 -15.98 -17.64 5.72
C HIS A 209 -17.45 -17.26 6.05
N PRO A 210 -17.98 -16.17 5.45
CA PRO A 210 -19.27 -15.58 5.87
C PRO A 210 -20.46 -16.55 5.73
N THR A 211 -20.46 -17.39 4.70
CA THR A 211 -21.56 -18.33 4.42
C THR A 211 -21.40 -19.69 5.10
N SER A 212 -20.22 -20.29 5.08
CA SER A 212 -19.99 -21.66 5.61
C SER A 212 -19.64 -21.68 7.10
N GLY A 213 -19.13 -20.57 7.66
CA GLY A 213 -18.63 -20.50 9.03
C GLY A 213 -17.34 -21.28 9.30
N LEU A 214 -16.76 -21.90 8.26
CA LEU A 214 -15.46 -22.58 8.29
C LEU A 214 -14.32 -21.55 8.29
N PRO A 215 -13.07 -21.95 8.58
CA PRO A 215 -11.92 -21.05 8.43
C PRO A 215 -11.88 -20.47 7.01
N PHE A 216 -11.68 -19.15 6.90
CA PHE A 216 -11.59 -18.47 5.62
C PHE A 216 -10.25 -18.83 4.97
N MET A 217 -10.25 -19.35 3.74
CA MET A 217 -9.05 -19.80 3.05
C MET A 217 -8.63 -18.85 1.92
N PRO A 218 -7.35 -18.80 1.54
CA PRO A 218 -6.90 -18.04 0.37
C PRO A 218 -7.63 -18.42 -0.93
N GLY A 219 -7.99 -19.71 -1.07
CA GLY A 219 -8.74 -20.21 -2.23
C GLY A 219 -10.15 -19.60 -2.39
N ASP A 220 -10.74 -19.06 -1.31
CA ASP A 220 -12.06 -18.42 -1.34
C ASP A 220 -12.00 -16.98 -1.90
N CYS A 221 -10.80 -16.41 -2.07
CA CYS A 221 -10.59 -15.01 -2.40
C CYS A 221 -10.34 -14.73 -3.89
N PHE A 222 -10.44 -15.73 -4.77
CA PHE A 222 -10.17 -15.59 -6.23
C PHE A 222 -11.41 -15.16 -7.06
N THR A 223 -12.52 -14.87 -6.40
CA THR A 223 -13.75 -14.29 -6.99
C THR A 223 -14.53 -13.60 -5.86
N THR A 224 -15.28 -12.54 -6.18
CA THR A 224 -16.02 -11.76 -5.17
C THR A 224 -17.47 -12.18 -5.04
N GLU A 225 -18.06 -12.78 -6.08
CA GLU A 225 -19.47 -13.12 -6.12
C GLU A 225 -19.89 -14.10 -5.01
N PRO A 226 -19.14 -15.18 -4.70
CA PRO A 226 -19.46 -16.06 -3.56
C PRO A 226 -19.35 -15.38 -2.20
N LEU A 227 -18.58 -14.29 -2.11
CA LEU A 227 -18.42 -13.47 -0.91
C LEU A 227 -19.55 -12.44 -0.75
N GLY A 228 -20.42 -12.31 -1.76
CA GLY A 228 -21.65 -11.51 -1.69
C GLY A 228 -21.47 -10.04 -2.06
N TYR A 229 -20.44 -9.69 -2.83
CA TYR A 229 -20.26 -8.34 -3.37
C TYR A 229 -19.68 -8.38 -4.79
N ARG A 230 -19.75 -7.23 -5.47
CA ARG A 230 -19.12 -6.98 -6.78
C ARG A 230 -18.82 -5.49 -6.88
N TYR A 231 -17.84 -5.15 -7.71
CA TYR A 231 -17.59 -3.75 -8.07
C TYR A 231 -18.45 -3.34 -9.26
N ASP A 232 -18.88 -2.08 -9.26
CA ASP A 232 -19.61 -1.45 -10.35
C ASP A 232 -18.72 -1.21 -11.58
N VAL A 233 -17.47 -0.80 -11.36
CA VAL A 233 -16.47 -0.59 -12.41
C VAL A 233 -15.14 -1.17 -11.94
N LEU A 234 -14.50 -2.03 -12.74
CA LEU A 234 -13.14 -2.51 -12.47
C LEU A 234 -12.09 -1.67 -13.23
N PRO A 235 -10.86 -1.53 -12.71
CA PRO A 235 -9.78 -0.89 -13.44
C PRO A 235 -9.44 -1.71 -14.69
N HIS A 236 -9.21 -1.00 -15.80
CA HIS A 236 -8.90 -1.64 -17.07
C HIS A 236 -7.41 -2.00 -17.13
N ARG A 237 -7.08 -3.22 -17.54
CA ARG A 237 -5.70 -3.56 -17.90
C ARG A 237 -5.28 -2.71 -19.09
N PRO A 238 -4.19 -1.93 -18.99
CA PRO A 238 -3.71 -1.16 -20.13
C PRO A 238 -3.34 -2.11 -21.27
N PRO A 239 -3.57 -1.73 -22.55
CA PRO A 239 -3.12 -2.54 -23.66
C PRO A 239 -1.59 -2.68 -23.61
N PRO A 240 -1.01 -3.83 -24.01
CA PRO A 240 0.43 -3.96 -24.13
C PRO A 240 0.98 -2.86 -25.06
N ARG A 241 1.93 -2.06 -24.58
CA ARG A 241 2.60 -1.02 -25.36
C ARG A 241 4.09 -1.34 -25.45
N MET A 242 4.70 -1.03 -26.59
CA MET A 242 6.16 -0.95 -26.65
C MET A 242 6.58 0.24 -25.81
N SER A 243 7.14 -0.02 -24.63
CA SER A 243 7.74 0.99 -23.78
C SER A 243 9.26 0.98 -23.94
N VAL A 244 9.87 2.15 -23.75
CA VAL A 244 11.30 2.22 -23.47
C VAL A 244 11.51 1.53 -22.13
N ALA A 245 12.57 0.74 -22.00
CA ALA A 245 12.91 0.11 -20.72
C ALA A 245 13.08 1.21 -19.65
N PRO A 246 12.41 1.09 -18.50
CA PRO A 246 12.44 2.14 -17.48
C PRO A 246 13.84 2.26 -16.87
N SER A 247 14.21 3.48 -16.50
CA SER A 247 15.36 3.78 -15.65
C SER A 247 14.88 3.94 -14.22
N LEU A 248 15.28 3.01 -13.35
CA LEU A 248 14.81 2.95 -11.96
C LEU A 248 15.91 3.38 -10.99
N CYS A 249 15.55 4.22 -10.01
CA CYS A 249 16.33 4.41 -8.80
C CYS A 249 15.94 3.30 -7.80
N LEU A 250 16.89 2.47 -7.38
CA LEU A 250 16.66 1.28 -6.57
C LEU A 250 17.17 1.44 -5.14
N PHE A 251 16.30 1.17 -4.16
CA PHE A 251 16.59 1.07 -2.74
C PHE A 251 16.56 -0.41 -2.35
N MET A 252 17.73 -0.99 -2.15
CA MET A 252 17.89 -2.43 -1.97
C MET A 252 18.03 -2.84 -0.52
N GLY A 253 17.53 -4.03 -0.18
CA GLY A 253 17.79 -4.67 1.11
C GLY A 253 17.12 -3.98 2.29
N ILE A 254 15.92 -3.44 2.10
CA ILE A 254 15.14 -2.82 3.17
C ILE A 254 14.67 -3.93 4.12
N ASP A 255 15.14 -3.85 5.37
CA ASP A 255 14.71 -4.73 6.45
C ASP A 255 13.57 -4.08 7.23
N ALA A 256 12.38 -4.71 7.19
CA ALA A 256 11.18 -4.23 7.88
C ALA A 256 11.34 -4.16 9.41
N LEU A 257 12.20 -4.99 10.01
CA LEU A 257 12.50 -4.94 11.45
C LEU A 257 13.38 -3.74 11.79
N ALA A 258 14.36 -3.42 10.94
CA ALA A 258 15.26 -2.29 11.11
C ALA A 258 14.51 -0.94 11.08
N LEU A 259 13.31 -0.90 10.50
CA LEU A 259 12.45 0.29 10.48
C LEU A 259 11.85 0.63 11.86
N GLN A 260 11.89 -0.27 12.84
CA GLN A 260 11.44 -0.01 14.23
C GLN A 260 10.04 0.64 14.34
N ARG A 261 9.05 0.12 13.59
CA ARG A 261 7.65 0.63 13.53
C ARG A 261 7.46 1.97 12.81
N LYS A 262 8.51 2.49 12.17
CA LYS A 262 8.44 3.72 11.36
C LYS A 262 8.22 3.42 9.90
N SER A 263 7.54 4.32 9.23
CA SER A 263 7.39 4.33 7.78
C SER A 263 8.09 5.55 7.22
N TYR A 264 8.56 5.45 5.98
CA TYR A 264 9.30 6.53 5.36
C TYR A 264 8.75 6.85 3.98
N MET A 265 8.67 8.14 3.66
CA MET A 265 8.55 8.59 2.29
C MET A 265 9.95 8.94 1.77
N VAL A 266 10.32 8.33 0.65
CA VAL A 266 11.61 8.52 0.00
C VAL A 266 11.41 9.36 -1.25
N TYR A 267 11.95 10.57 -1.26
CA TYR A 267 11.88 11.52 -2.36
C TYR A 267 13.17 11.47 -3.17
N VAL A 268 13.05 11.30 -4.48
CA VAL A 268 14.17 11.14 -5.41
C VAL A 268 14.28 12.38 -6.29
N PHE A 269 15.51 12.85 -6.46
CA PHE A 269 15.84 13.99 -7.31
C PHE A 269 16.92 13.58 -8.32
N VAL A 270 16.76 14.01 -9.56
CA VAL A 270 17.69 13.80 -10.66
C VAL A 270 18.34 15.14 -11.01
N LEU A 271 19.67 15.16 -10.98
CA LEU A 271 20.48 16.32 -11.35
C LEU A 271 21.49 15.93 -12.42
N PRO A 272 21.84 16.82 -13.35
CA PRO A 272 23.03 16.63 -14.18
C PRO A 272 24.27 16.49 -13.29
N SER A 273 25.16 15.55 -13.58
CA SER A 273 26.37 15.30 -12.76
C SER A 273 27.25 16.54 -12.60
N VAL A 274 27.25 17.45 -13.58
CA VAL A 274 27.98 18.73 -13.50
C VAL A 274 27.38 19.71 -12.48
N ALA A 275 26.07 19.63 -12.22
CA ALA A 275 25.37 20.45 -11.22
C ALA A 275 25.42 19.81 -9.83
N ALA A 276 25.60 18.49 -9.74
CA ALA A 276 25.64 17.73 -8.50
C ALA A 276 27.00 17.78 -7.77
N ALA A 277 28.04 18.32 -8.43
CA ALA A 277 29.34 18.61 -7.83
C ALA A 277 29.29 19.75 -6.78
N GLU A 278 28.18 20.48 -6.70
CA GLU A 278 27.89 21.45 -5.63
C GLU A 278 27.22 20.77 -4.44
N GLU A 279 27.36 21.33 -3.23
CA GLU A 279 26.71 20.84 -2.02
C GLU A 279 25.18 20.99 -2.14
N TRP A 280 24.51 19.93 -2.60
CA TRP A 280 23.07 19.94 -2.84
C TRP A 280 22.29 19.62 -1.56
N ALA A 281 21.28 20.44 -1.27
CA ALA A 281 20.24 20.18 -0.29
C ALA A 281 18.86 20.24 -0.99
N PRO A 282 17.85 19.49 -0.50
CA PRO A 282 16.49 19.67 -1.00
C PRO A 282 16.01 21.11 -0.73
N PRO A 283 15.10 21.65 -1.55
CA PRO A 283 14.70 23.05 -1.45
C PRO A 283 13.88 23.30 -0.17
N GLY A 284 14.57 23.74 0.88
CA GLY A 284 14.00 23.96 2.22
C GLY A 284 13.70 22.65 2.96
N ASP A 285 13.08 22.77 4.14
CA ASP A 285 12.76 21.62 5.02
C ASP A 285 11.33 21.08 4.83
N ASP A 286 10.59 21.60 3.86
CA ASP A 286 9.20 21.24 3.61
C ASP A 286 9.07 20.29 2.41
N PRO A 287 8.67 19.02 2.63
CA PRO A 287 8.43 18.07 1.55
C PRO A 287 7.44 18.55 0.49
N GLU A 288 6.49 19.43 0.83
CA GLU A 288 5.56 20.00 -0.16
C GLU A 288 6.30 20.86 -1.20
N ALA A 289 7.30 21.64 -0.77
CA ALA A 289 8.08 22.50 -1.66
C ALA A 289 8.96 21.67 -2.62
N TRP A 290 9.38 20.49 -2.18
CA TRP A 290 10.21 19.58 -2.97
C TRP A 290 9.50 19.04 -4.19
N LEU A 291 8.19 18.80 -4.11
CA LEU A 291 7.38 18.27 -5.20
C LEU A 291 7.33 19.22 -6.42
N ALA A 292 7.54 20.51 -6.19
CA ALA A 292 7.60 21.52 -7.25
C ALA A 292 9.03 21.73 -7.81
N ALA A 293 10.04 21.08 -7.22
CA ALA A 293 11.42 21.28 -7.62
C ALA A 293 11.64 20.76 -9.07
N PRO A 294 12.36 21.51 -9.93
CA PRO A 294 12.64 21.06 -11.30
C PRO A 294 13.41 19.74 -11.37
N THR A 295 14.19 19.44 -10.34
CA THR A 295 14.99 18.22 -10.20
C THR A 295 14.22 17.07 -9.56
N PHE A 296 13.00 17.27 -9.07
CA PHE A 296 12.21 16.21 -8.47
C PHE A 296 11.84 15.15 -9.50
N ALA A 297 12.09 13.88 -9.15
CA ALA A 297 11.96 12.75 -10.05
C ALA A 297 10.83 11.78 -9.66
N GLY A 298 10.43 11.77 -8.39
CA GLY A 298 9.35 10.91 -7.89
C GLY A 298 9.57 10.54 -6.43
N ALA A 299 8.60 9.84 -5.86
CA ALA A 299 8.69 9.34 -4.50
C ALA A 299 8.23 7.88 -4.38
N ALA A 300 8.76 7.17 -3.38
CA ALA A 300 8.33 5.84 -3.02
C ALA A 300 8.13 5.69 -1.52
N ALA A 301 7.16 4.86 -1.14
CA ALA A 301 6.86 4.56 0.24
C ALA A 301 7.58 3.30 0.72
N VAL A 302 8.23 3.42 1.88
CA VAL A 302 8.75 2.32 2.66
C VAL A 302 7.82 2.13 3.84
N PHE A 303 6.95 1.13 3.75
CA PHE A 303 5.95 0.89 4.78
C PHE A 303 6.52 0.02 5.91
N GLY A 304 6.49 0.57 7.11
CA GLY A 304 7.04 0.01 8.32
C GLY A 304 6.35 -1.28 8.76
N GLY A 305 7.09 -2.17 9.42
CA GLY A 305 6.51 -3.32 10.10
C GLY A 305 5.91 -2.96 11.47
N LYS A 306 5.37 -3.96 12.18
CA LYS A 306 4.91 -3.84 13.57
C LYS A 306 6.02 -4.02 14.62
N GLY A 307 7.29 -4.05 14.18
CA GLY A 307 8.47 -4.22 15.04
C GLY A 307 8.72 -5.68 15.43
N SER A 308 9.55 -5.88 16.46
CA SER A 308 10.07 -7.20 16.85
C SER A 308 9.02 -8.17 17.40
N GLU A 309 7.84 -7.70 17.79
CA GLU A 309 6.76 -8.55 18.32
C GLU A 309 5.95 -9.24 17.20
N CYS A 310 6.17 -8.84 15.95
CA CYS A 310 5.39 -9.30 14.82
C CYS A 310 6.00 -10.49 14.11
N GLY A 311 5.33 -11.65 14.16
CA GLY A 311 5.77 -12.87 13.48
C GLY A 311 5.95 -12.70 11.96
N ASN A 312 5.07 -11.92 11.31
CA ASN A 312 5.23 -11.59 9.89
C ASN A 312 6.49 -10.74 9.63
N CYS A 313 6.77 -9.75 10.48
CA CYS A 313 7.96 -8.90 10.30
C CYS A 313 9.26 -9.68 10.55
N GLN A 314 9.26 -10.62 11.50
CA GLN A 314 10.43 -11.46 11.82
C GLN A 314 10.82 -12.41 10.69
N THR A 315 9.85 -12.88 9.93
CA THR A 315 10.05 -13.89 8.88
C THR A 315 10.13 -13.28 7.48
N ARG A 316 9.87 -11.98 7.34
CA ARG A 316 9.91 -11.27 6.06
C ARG A 316 11.36 -11.07 5.61
N PRO A 317 11.76 -11.55 4.42
CA PRO A 317 13.08 -11.26 3.89
C PRO A 317 13.21 -9.78 3.52
N PRO A 318 14.45 -9.23 3.48
CA PRO A 318 14.67 -7.88 2.97
C PRO A 318 14.10 -7.71 1.56
N TYR A 319 13.49 -6.55 1.31
CA TYR A 319 12.83 -6.25 0.05
C TYR A 319 13.39 -4.99 -0.60
N ASN A 320 13.05 -4.78 -1.88
CA ASN A 320 13.50 -3.63 -2.63
C ASN A 320 12.33 -2.69 -2.90
N VAL A 321 12.62 -1.39 -2.90
CA VAL A 321 11.71 -0.31 -3.33
C VAL A 321 12.40 0.44 -4.47
N PHE A 322 11.63 1.03 -5.39
CA PHE A 322 12.17 1.75 -6.52
C PHE A 322 11.31 2.95 -6.89
N VAL A 323 11.93 3.92 -7.55
CA VAL A 323 11.27 5.07 -8.18
C VAL A 323 11.63 5.05 -9.66
N ASP A 324 10.63 5.13 -10.54
CA ASP A 324 10.86 5.32 -11.97
C ASP A 324 11.29 6.77 -12.21
N VAL A 325 12.53 6.95 -12.69
CA VAL A 325 13.13 8.27 -12.96
C VAL A 325 13.26 8.54 -14.46
N THR A 326 12.63 7.73 -15.31
CA THR A 326 12.75 7.81 -16.78
C THR A 326 12.33 9.18 -17.30
N GLU A 327 11.17 9.68 -16.87
CA GLU A 327 10.66 10.98 -17.30
C GLU A 327 11.54 12.13 -16.77
N ALA A 328 12.05 12.01 -15.55
CA ALA A 328 12.91 13.00 -14.93
C ALA A 328 14.24 13.15 -15.68
N LEU A 329 14.87 12.03 -16.07
CA LEU A 329 16.07 12.02 -16.90
C LEU A 329 15.82 12.67 -18.26
N ALA A 330 14.70 12.32 -18.91
CA ALA A 330 14.32 12.89 -20.20
C ALA A 330 14.08 14.41 -20.11
N LYS A 331 13.37 14.86 -19.08
CA LYS A 331 13.09 16.28 -18.82
C LYS A 331 14.36 17.07 -18.50
N ALA A 332 15.30 16.47 -17.78
CA ALA A 332 16.60 17.07 -17.49
C ALA A 332 17.55 17.03 -18.70
N GLY A 333 17.21 16.31 -19.77
CA GLY A 333 18.02 16.21 -20.98
C GLY A 333 19.35 15.46 -20.77
N VAL A 334 19.41 14.56 -19.78
CA VAL A 334 20.62 13.81 -19.42
C VAL A 334 20.38 12.31 -19.49
N THR A 335 21.41 11.53 -19.83
CA THR A 335 21.34 10.08 -19.70
C THR A 335 21.59 9.65 -18.25
N ARG A 336 21.25 8.39 -17.91
CA ARG A 336 21.54 7.82 -16.57
C ARG A 336 23.04 7.81 -16.21
N PHE A 337 23.93 7.97 -17.19
CA PHE A 337 25.38 8.04 -16.98
C PHE A 337 25.89 9.47 -16.75
N GLU A 338 25.04 10.47 -17.02
CA GLU A 338 25.31 11.90 -16.89
C GLU A 338 24.44 12.54 -15.80
N ALA A 339 23.72 11.70 -15.05
CA ALA A 339 22.85 12.10 -13.97
C ALA A 339 23.39 11.60 -12.64
N GLU A 340 23.21 12.40 -11.60
CA GLU A 340 23.40 12.02 -10.22
C GLU A 340 22.06 12.04 -9.49
N VAL A 341 21.86 11.06 -8.61
CA VAL A 341 20.65 10.94 -7.81
C VAL A 341 20.91 11.48 -6.41
N ARG A 342 20.01 12.35 -5.96
CA ARG A 342 19.94 12.79 -4.56
C ARG A 342 18.63 12.31 -3.95
N VAL A 343 18.65 12.01 -2.66
CA VAL A 343 17.53 11.40 -1.96
C VAL A 343 17.28 12.17 -0.67
N ALA A 344 16.03 12.53 -0.43
CA ALA A 344 15.56 12.99 0.87
C ALA A 344 14.62 11.94 1.46
N VAL A 345 14.81 11.60 2.74
CA VAL A 345 14.00 10.59 3.43
C VAL A 345 13.29 11.25 4.58
N VAL A 346 11.96 11.12 4.61
CA VAL A 346 11.10 11.70 5.65
C VAL A 346 10.50 10.56 6.45
N ASP A 347 10.62 10.65 7.77
CA ASP A 347 9.93 9.80 8.75
C ASP A 347 8.47 10.27 8.86
N GLU A 348 7.51 9.37 8.68
CA GLU A 348 6.06 9.66 8.49
C GLU A 348 5.15 9.02 9.54
#